data_AF-A0A430QFG1-F1
#
_entry.id   AF-A0A430QFG1-F1
#
_cell.length_a   1.000
_cell.length_b   1.000
_cell.length_c   1.000
_cell.angle_alpha   90.00
_cell.angle_beta   90.00
_cell.angle_gamma   90.00
#
_symmetry.space_group_name_H-M   'P 1'
#
loop_
_entity.id
_entity.type
_entity.pdbx_description
1 polymer ?
#
loop_
_entity_poly.entity_id
_entity_poly.type
_entity_poly.pdbx_seq_one_letter_code
_entity_poly.pdbx_strand_id
1 'polypeptide(L)'
;MVGGGQLAHTIIGVQLCESTLNGTESSSYRYLILDPHYTGPFGNIKLITEKGWCGWKLQSFWKSNVHYNLCLLPARKSSCV
;
A
#
# COMPACT_ATOMS: atom_id res chain seq x y z
N MET A 1 2.87 4.31 7.57
CA MET A 1 4.06 3.48 7.23
C MET A 1 3.81 2.07 7.71
N VAL A 2 4.27 1.05 6.97
CA VAL A 2 4.15 -0.37 7.34
C VAL A 2 5.52 -1.02 7.34
N GLY A 3 5.83 -1.79 8.38
CA GLY A 3 7.11 -2.50 8.50
C GLY A 3 6.91 -3.97 8.89
N GLY A 4 7.66 -4.86 8.25
CA GLY A 4 7.64 -6.30 8.53
C GLY A 4 8.67 -7.06 7.68
N GLY A 5 9.30 -8.07 8.27
CA GLY A 5 10.17 -9.00 7.52
C GLY A 5 11.39 -8.34 6.90
N GLN A 6 12.04 -7.45 7.65
CA GLN A 6 13.18 -6.62 7.26
C GLN A 6 12.90 -5.56 6.18
N LEU A 7 11.64 -5.38 5.77
CA LEU A 7 11.26 -4.36 4.79
C LEU A 7 10.25 -3.37 5.38
N ALA A 8 10.27 -2.15 4.86
CA ALA A 8 9.27 -1.13 5.17
C ALA A 8 8.76 -0.48 3.88
N HIS A 9 7.47 -0.17 3.85
CA HIS A 9 6.80 0.49 2.73
C HIS A 9 5.85 1.57 3.24
N THR A 10 5.37 2.43 2.35
CA THR A 10 4.32 3.40 2.68
C THR A 10 3.04 3.04 1.93
N ILE A 11 2.00 2.67 2.67
CA ILE A 11 0.65 2.56 2.12
C ILE A 11 0.06 3.96 2.03
N ILE A 12 -0.35 4.37 0.83
CA ILE A 12 -0.99 5.67 0.58
C ILE A 12 -2.46 5.54 0.16
N GLY A 13 -2.95 4.31 -0.02
CA GLY A 13 -4.35 4.03 -0.30
C GLY A 13 -4.67 2.54 -0.21
N VAL A 14 -5.94 2.23 0.00
CA VAL A 14 -6.47 0.86 0.03
C VAL A 14 -7.73 0.79 -0.82
N GLN A 15 -7.86 -0.28 -1.59
CA GLN A 15 -9.08 -0.62 -2.30
C GLN A 15 -9.70 -1.84 -1.63
N LEU A 16 -10.88 -1.64 -1.07
CA LEU A 16 -11.72 -2.68 -0.52
C LEU A 16 -12.83 -2.93 -1.54
N CYS A 17 -12.78 -4.06 -2.23
CA CYS A 17 -13.90 -4.49 -3.06
C CYS A 17 -14.85 -5.31 -2.19
N GLU A 18 -15.99 -4.72 -1.83
CA GLU A 18 -17.13 -5.47 -1.31
C GLU A 18 -17.85 -6.14 -2.48
N SER A 19 -17.58 -7.42 -2.65
CA SER A 19 -18.30 -8.24 -3.59
C SER A 19 -19.14 -9.23 -2.80
N THR A 20 -20.32 -8.77 -2.37
CA THR A 20 -21.35 -9.60 -1.72
C THR A 20 -22.67 -9.50 -2.49
N LEU A 21 -22.58 -9.61 -3.81
CA LEU A 21 -23.75 -9.86 -4.65
C LEU A 21 -23.40 -11.04 -5.56
N ASN A 22 -23.95 -12.21 -5.22
CA ASN A 22 -24.04 -13.41 -6.07
C ASN A 22 -22.90 -14.46 -6.02
N GLY A 23 -22.47 -14.84 -4.81
CA GLY A 23 -21.99 -16.21 -4.51
C GLY A 23 -20.68 -16.69 -5.17
N THR A 24 -19.99 -15.87 -5.95
CA THR A 24 -18.76 -16.25 -6.65
C THR A 24 -17.84 -15.05 -6.75
N GLU A 25 -17.35 -14.57 -5.61
CA GLU A 25 -16.73 -13.26 -5.56
C GLU A 25 -15.32 -13.34 -4.96
N SER A 26 -14.32 -13.25 -5.85
CA SER A 26 -12.91 -13.14 -5.49
C SER A 26 -12.67 -11.73 -4.93
N SER A 27 -12.79 -11.56 -3.62
CA SER A 27 -12.50 -10.30 -2.94
C SER A 27 -11.04 -9.91 -3.23
N SER A 28 -10.83 -8.95 -4.13
CA SER A 28 -9.48 -8.49 -4.47
C SER A 28 -9.13 -7.23 -3.69
N TYR A 29 -8.57 -7.42 -2.49
CA TYR A 29 -7.95 -6.32 -1.76
C TYR A 29 -6.72 -5.83 -2.51
N ARG A 30 -6.62 -4.52 -2.71
CA ARG A 30 -5.44 -3.89 -3.32
C ARG A 30 -4.91 -2.78 -2.43
N TYR A 31 -3.60 -2.61 -2.44
CA TYR A 31 -2.88 -1.63 -1.65
C TYR A 31 -2.09 -0.72 -2.59
N LEU A 32 -2.30 0.58 -2.50
CA LEU A 32 -1.48 1.55 -3.22
C LEU A 32 -0.21 1.80 -2.41
N ILE A 33 0.91 1.31 -2.92
CA ILE A 33 2.20 1.32 -2.23
C ILE A 33 3.12 2.35 -2.86
N LEU A 34 3.78 3.13 -2.01
CA LEU A 34 4.99 3.88 -2.32
C LEU A 34 6.19 3.17 -1.69
N ASP A 35 7.10 2.71 -2.54
CA ASP A 35 8.25 1.90 -2.18
C ASP A 35 9.50 2.79 -1.96
N PRO A 36 10.03 2.85 -0.72
CA PRO A 36 11.20 3.68 -0.40
C PRO A 36 12.52 3.10 -0.93
N HIS A 37 12.54 1.89 -1.49
CA HIS A 37 13.75 1.26 -2.02
C HIS A 37 14.09 1.70 -3.44
N TYR A 38 13.34 2.66 -4.00
CA TYR A 38 13.66 3.23 -5.31
C TYR A 38 15.02 3.95 -5.28
N THR A 39 15.96 3.49 -6.11
CA THR A 39 17.32 4.04 -6.23
C THR A 39 17.60 4.69 -7.58
N GLY A 40 16.57 4.89 -8.42
CA GLY A 40 16.73 5.49 -9.73
C GLY A 40 16.77 7.03 -9.71
N PRO A 41 16.83 7.66 -10.89
CA PRO A 41 16.94 9.11 -11.01
C PRO A 41 15.77 9.87 -10.37
N PHE A 42 16.08 10.97 -9.68
CA PHE A 42 15.08 11.85 -9.09
C PHE A 42 14.08 12.36 -10.15
N GLY A 43 12.79 12.37 -9.79
CA GLY A 43 11.73 12.93 -10.63
C GLY A 43 11.36 12.11 -11.88
N ASN A 44 11.93 10.92 -12.09
CA ASN A 44 11.56 10.07 -13.22
C ASN A 44 10.22 9.35 -12.97
N ILE A 45 9.12 10.10 -13.06
CA ILE A 45 7.75 9.64 -12.80
C ILE A 45 7.40 8.42 -13.66
N LYS A 46 7.79 8.44 -14.94
CA LYS A 46 7.52 7.35 -15.88
C LYS A 46 8.09 6.03 -15.38
N LEU A 47 9.36 6.04 -14.96
CA LEU A 47 10.00 4.83 -14.43
C LEU A 47 9.39 4.41 -13.09
N ILE A 48 9.09 5.36 -12.21
CA ILE A 48 8.46 5.10 -10.90
C ILE A 48 7.12 4.38 -11.06
N THR A 49 6.28 4.83 -12.00
CA THR A 49 4.95 4.23 -12.22
C THR A 49 5.02 2.95 -13.04
N GLU A 50 5.76 2.91 -14.15
CA GLU A 50 5.85 1.74 -15.02
C GLU A 50 6.53 0.54 -14.35
N LYS A 51 7.51 0.77 -13.47
CA LYS A 51 8.17 -0.28 -12.69
C LYS A 51 7.46 -0.58 -11.36
N GLY A 52 6.39 0.16 -11.05
CA GLY A 52 5.55 -0.09 -9.88
C GLY A 52 6.21 0.21 -8.53
N TRP A 53 7.12 1.19 -8.48
CA TRP A 53 7.65 1.78 -7.25
C TRP A 53 6.59 2.64 -6.55
N CYS A 54 5.67 3.22 -7.32
CA CYS A 54 4.41 3.76 -6.83
C CYS A 54 3.27 3.12 -7.63
N GLY A 55 2.46 2.27 -7.00
CA GLY A 55 1.40 1.57 -7.70
C GLY A 55 0.60 0.58 -6.87
N TRP A 56 -0.48 0.08 -7.46
CA TRP A 56 -1.37 -0.89 -6.83
C TRP A 56 -0.73 -2.27 -6.75
N LYS A 57 -0.77 -2.88 -5.57
CA LYS A 57 -0.29 -4.23 -5.27
C LYS A 57 -1.44 -5.09 -4.75
N LEU A 58 -1.42 -6.36 -5.10
CA LEU A 58 -2.36 -7.37 -4.59
C LEU A 58 -1.98 -7.78 -3.16
N GLN A 59 -2.90 -8.47 -2.47
CA GLN A 59 -2.64 -9.02 -1.14
C GLN A 59 -1.41 -9.93 -1.08
N SER A 60 -1.09 -10.64 -2.16
CA SER A 60 0.09 -11.51 -2.28
C SER A 60 1.43 -10.77 -2.19
N PHE A 61 1.42 -9.42 -2.23
CA PHE A 61 2.60 -8.60 -1.98
C PHE A 61 3.12 -8.75 -0.54
N TRP A 62 2.24 -8.99 0.42
CA TRP A 62 2.60 -9.18 1.83
C TRP A 62 2.95 -10.64 2.10
N LYS A 63 4.05 -10.88 2.82
CA LYS A 63 4.48 -12.23 3.20
C LYS A 63 3.60 -12.74 4.34
N SER A 64 2.92 -13.87 4.15
CA SER A 64 1.96 -14.42 5.11
C SER A 64 2.60 -14.91 6.42
N ASN A 65 3.89 -15.21 6.42
CA ASN A 65 4.63 -15.78 7.55
C ASN A 65 5.38 -14.71 8.39
N VAL A 66 4.98 -13.45 8.27
CA VAL A 66 5.68 -12.32 8.89
C VAL A 66 4.66 -11.41 9.59
N HIS A 67 5.02 -10.91 10.77
CA HIS A 67 4.25 -9.89 11.45
C HIS A 67 4.51 -8.50 10.84
N TYR A 68 3.43 -7.74 10.65
CA TYR A 68 3.49 -6.37 10.16
C TYR A 68 2.97 -5.39 11.20
N ASN A 69 3.74 -4.33 11.44
CA ASN A 69 3.33 -3.21 12.27
C ASN A 69 2.90 -2.04 11.38
N LEU A 70 1.75 -1.45 11.68
CA LEU A 70 1.22 -0.28 11.01
C LEU A 70 1.44 0.96 11.87
N CYS A 71 2.33 1.84 11.42
CA CYS A 71 2.46 3.18 11.97
C CYS A 71 1.47 4.10 11.26
N LEU A 72 0.35 4.38 11.91
CA LEU A 72 -0.69 5.28 11.43
C LEU A 72 -0.39 6.70 11.91
N LEU A 73 -0.45 7.67 10.99
CA LEU A 73 -0.38 9.06 11.39
C LEU A 73 -1.64 9.40 12.19
N PRO A 74 -1.52 10.15 13.29
CA PRO A 74 -2.68 10.58 14.05
C PRO A 74 -3.63 11.38 13.15
N ALA A 75 -4.93 11.25 13.40
CA ALA A 75 -5.92 12.08 12.74
C ALA A 75 -5.50 13.56 12.90
N ARG A 76 -5.62 14.34 11.83
CA ARG A 76 -5.45 15.79 11.95
C ARG A 76 -6.40 16.26 13.05
N LYS A 77 -5.86 16.86 14.11
CA LYS A 77 -6.71 17.60 15.05
C LYS A 77 -7.43 18.65 14.22
N SER A 78 -8.75 18.59 14.14
CA SER A 78 -9.52 19.74 13.69
C SER A 78 -9.20 20.85 14.67
N SER A 79 -8.43 21.86 14.25
CA SER A 79 -8.45 23.12 14.96
C SER A 79 -9.90 23.60 14.92
N CYS A 80 -10.60 23.48 16.05
CA CYS A 80 -11.68 24.39 16.32
C CYS A 80 -11.03 25.77 16.51
N VAL A 81 -11.61 26.77 15.82
CA VAL A 81 -11.17 28.16 15.64
C VAL A 81 -10.25 28.39 14.44
#